data_AF-A0A6G2K9A5-F1
#
_entry.id   AF-A0A6G2K9A5-F1
#
_cell.length_a   1.000
_cell.length_b   1.000
_cell.length_c   1.000
_cell.angle_alpha   90.00
_cell.angle_beta   90.00
_cell.angle_gamma   90.00
#
_symmetry.space_group_name_H-M   'P 1'
#
loop_
_entity.id
_entity.type
_entity.pdbx_description
1 polymer ?
#
loop_
_entity_poly.entity_id
_entity_poly.type
_entity_poly.pdbx_seq_one_letter_code
_entity_poly.pdbx_strand_id
1 'polypeptide(L)'
;MREERFIKQDRELAEEWCNTLNISDIDGVMDVYREAIQSGILRGRTVPAVLTTSIYVWVRRNNKPITMREVADCCGTPKTVVEKIMNKLGPHPKQDPHVFVQRGFKRLNLPDNTTYQLSKRYTDLGPAMQAAIAVLLSARRANHQVNIPSVSGAVGVQPDAMRRYVTSTGGLKERKI
;
A
#
# COMPACT_ATOMS: atom_id res chain seq x y z
N MET A 1 9.05 -14.39 -31.22
CA MET A 1 7.83 -15.23 -31.40
C MET A 1 7.34 -15.98 -30.16
N ARG A 2 8.14 -16.77 -29.39
CA ARG A 2 7.60 -17.47 -28.20
C ARG A 2 7.45 -16.55 -26.98
N GLU A 3 8.33 -15.57 -26.78
CA GLU A 3 8.26 -14.58 -25.67
C GLU A 3 7.18 -13.49 -25.87
N GLU A 4 6.99 -12.98 -27.10
CA GLU A 4 6.00 -11.92 -27.39
C GLU A 4 4.55 -12.35 -27.15
N ARG A 5 4.25 -13.65 -27.33
CA ARG A 5 2.91 -14.20 -27.09
C ARG A 5 2.55 -14.25 -25.61
N PHE A 6 3.53 -14.44 -24.73
CA PHE A 6 3.31 -14.41 -23.27
C PHE A 6 3.01 -12.99 -22.80
N ILE A 7 3.74 -11.99 -23.31
CA ILE A 7 3.54 -10.58 -22.92
C ILE A 7 2.10 -10.10 -23.16
N LYS A 8 1.43 -10.59 -24.22
CA LYS A 8 0.03 -10.24 -24.48
C LYS A 8 -0.91 -10.77 -23.39
N GLN A 9 -0.79 -12.06 -23.03
CA GLN A 9 -1.62 -12.66 -21.98
C GLN A 9 -1.31 -12.05 -20.60
N ASP A 10 -0.03 -11.77 -20.33
CA ASP A 10 0.41 -11.14 -19.09
C ASP A 10 -0.18 -9.72 -18.97
N ARG A 11 -0.32 -8.99 -20.10
CA ARG A 11 -0.97 -7.68 -20.15
C ARG A 11 -2.46 -7.76 -19.86
N GLU A 12 -3.18 -8.73 -20.44
CA GLU A 12 -4.62 -8.92 -20.17
C GLU A 12 -4.87 -9.15 -18.67
N LEU A 13 -4.03 -9.97 -18.03
CA LEU A 13 -4.07 -10.18 -16.58
C LEU A 13 -3.72 -8.90 -15.79
N ALA A 14 -2.72 -8.14 -16.25
CA ALA A 14 -2.35 -6.87 -15.64
C ALA A 14 -3.48 -5.86 -15.72
N GLU A 15 -4.17 -5.78 -16.86
CA GLU A 15 -5.32 -4.92 -17.11
C GLU A 15 -6.46 -5.24 -16.13
N GLU A 16 -6.80 -6.51 -15.95
CA GLU A 16 -7.83 -6.94 -14.99
C GLU A 16 -7.52 -6.46 -13.57
N TRP A 17 -6.31 -6.71 -13.08
CA TRP A 17 -5.90 -6.31 -11.73
C TRP A 17 -5.76 -4.80 -11.57
N CYS A 18 -5.22 -4.11 -12.58
CA CYS A 18 -5.12 -2.65 -12.58
C CYS A 18 -6.50 -2.00 -12.55
N ASN A 19 -7.47 -2.53 -13.30
CA ASN A 19 -8.85 -2.05 -13.26
C ASN A 19 -9.46 -2.22 -11.87
N THR A 20 -9.24 -3.36 -11.22
CA THR A 20 -9.74 -3.61 -9.85
C THR A 20 -9.09 -2.68 -8.82
N LEU A 21 -7.80 -2.37 -9.00
CA LEU A 21 -7.04 -1.46 -8.13
C LEU A 21 -7.22 0.02 -8.51
N ASN A 22 -8.01 0.34 -9.54
CA ASN A 22 -8.21 1.67 -10.09
C ASN A 22 -6.88 2.36 -10.50
N ILE A 23 -6.03 1.60 -11.20
CA ILE A 23 -4.76 2.04 -11.79
C ILE A 23 -4.97 2.19 -13.30
N SER A 24 -4.85 3.42 -13.80
CA SER A 24 -5.03 3.72 -15.23
C SER A 24 -3.76 3.53 -16.06
N ASP A 25 -2.59 3.65 -15.45
CA ASP A 25 -1.29 3.56 -16.13
C ASP A 25 -0.81 2.11 -16.19
N ILE A 26 -1.46 1.34 -17.08
CA ILE A 26 -1.12 -0.06 -17.33
C ILE A 26 0.25 -0.18 -17.99
N ASP A 27 0.60 0.75 -18.89
CA ASP A 27 1.86 0.68 -19.61
C ASP A 27 3.06 0.88 -18.67
N GLY A 28 2.98 1.80 -17.70
CA GLY A 28 3.99 1.95 -16.66
C GLY A 28 4.12 0.72 -15.76
N VAL A 29 3.04 0.00 -15.47
CA VAL A 29 3.10 -1.29 -14.77
C VAL A 29 3.83 -2.34 -15.61
N MET A 30 3.53 -2.39 -16.91
CA MET A 30 4.16 -3.33 -17.84
C MET A 30 5.65 -3.02 -18.06
N ASP A 31 6.07 -1.76 -17.97
CA ASP A 31 7.49 -1.39 -17.99
C ASP A 31 8.24 -1.97 -16.80
N VAL A 32 7.69 -1.85 -15.58
CA VAL A 32 8.26 -2.49 -14.39
C VAL A 32 8.31 -4.01 -14.54
N TYR A 33 7.29 -4.61 -15.15
CA TYR A 33 7.26 -6.04 -15.42
C TYR A 33 8.36 -6.46 -16.40
N ARG A 34 8.58 -5.68 -17.48
CA ARG A 34 9.67 -5.89 -18.43
C ARG A 34 11.03 -5.74 -17.76
N GLU A 35 11.23 -4.72 -16.92
CA GLU A 35 12.45 -4.56 -16.10
C GLU A 35 12.73 -5.82 -15.26
N ALA A 36 11.69 -6.39 -14.64
CA ALA A 36 11.81 -7.61 -13.83
C ALA A 36 12.20 -8.84 -14.67
N ILE A 37 11.64 -8.98 -15.87
CA ILE A 37 11.99 -10.05 -16.82
C ILE A 37 13.44 -9.91 -17.28
N GLN A 38 13.83 -8.71 -17.72
CA GLN A 38 15.19 -8.42 -18.20
C GLN A 38 16.24 -8.64 -17.10
N SER A 39 15.88 -8.37 -15.84
CA SER A 39 16.70 -8.64 -14.66
C SER A 39 16.74 -10.12 -14.25
N GLY A 40 16.10 -11.02 -15.01
CA GLY A 40 16.09 -12.46 -14.77
C GLY A 40 15.22 -12.91 -13.59
N ILE A 41 14.38 -12.04 -13.03
CA ILE A 41 13.58 -12.32 -11.83
C ILE A 41 12.46 -13.32 -12.13
N LEU A 42 11.97 -13.42 -13.37
CA LEU A 42 10.93 -14.38 -13.71
C LEU A 42 11.41 -15.84 -13.59
N ARG A 43 12.71 -16.12 -13.71
CA ARG A 43 13.24 -17.49 -13.64
C ARG A 43 12.96 -18.11 -12.26
N GLY A 44 12.20 -19.21 -12.27
CA GLY A 44 11.79 -19.94 -11.07
C GLY A 44 10.64 -19.29 -10.28
N ARG A 45 9.90 -18.36 -10.88
CA ARG A 45 8.73 -17.69 -10.27
C ARG A 45 7.54 -17.72 -11.21
N THR A 46 6.35 -17.60 -10.64
CA THR A 46 5.12 -17.52 -11.42
C THR A 46 4.94 -16.11 -11.98
N VAL A 47 4.37 -16.01 -13.19
CA VAL A 47 3.97 -14.73 -13.80
C VAL A 47 3.09 -13.92 -12.85
N PRO A 48 2.02 -14.47 -12.24
CA PRO A 48 1.22 -13.78 -11.23
C PRO A 48 2.03 -13.11 -10.12
N ALA A 49 3.03 -13.80 -9.57
CA ALA A 49 3.83 -13.27 -8.46
C ALA A 49 4.71 -12.09 -8.89
N VAL A 50 5.34 -12.20 -10.08
CA VAL A 50 6.18 -11.13 -10.63
C VAL A 50 5.33 -9.93 -11.06
N LEU A 51 4.18 -10.17 -11.67
CA LEU A 51 3.25 -9.13 -12.11
C LEU A 51 2.61 -8.39 -10.92
N THR A 52 2.15 -9.11 -9.90
CA THR A 52 1.66 -8.52 -8.63
C THR A 52 2.73 -7.62 -8.00
N THR A 53 3.98 -8.07 -8.01
CA THR A 53 5.09 -7.28 -7.48
C THR A 53 5.37 -6.05 -8.33
N SER A 54 5.25 -6.17 -9.65
CA SER A 54 5.45 -5.06 -10.60
C SER A 54 4.38 -3.98 -10.41
N ILE A 55 3.12 -4.37 -10.24
CA ILE A 55 2.02 -3.47 -9.86
C ILE A 55 2.37 -2.74 -8.55
N TYR A 56 2.80 -3.47 -7.52
CA TYR A 56 3.10 -2.84 -6.24
C TYR A 56 4.33 -1.92 -6.29
N VAL A 57 5.34 -2.26 -7.08
CA VAL A 57 6.50 -1.40 -7.33
C VAL A 57 6.07 -0.12 -8.05
N TRP A 58 5.23 -0.21 -9.08
CA TRP A 58 4.67 0.95 -9.77
C TRP A 58 3.85 1.83 -8.80
N VAL A 59 3.03 1.23 -7.94
CA VAL A 59 2.27 1.92 -6.89
C VAL A 59 3.18 2.71 -5.96
N ARG A 60 4.33 2.15 -5.58
CA ARG A 60 5.32 2.86 -4.75
C ARG A 60 6.01 3.99 -5.49
N ARG A 61 6.46 3.75 -6.73
CA ARG A 61 7.12 4.76 -7.57
C ARG A 61 6.19 5.97 -7.81
N ASN A 62 4.89 5.73 -7.96
CA ASN A 62 3.88 6.76 -8.21
C ASN A 62 3.16 7.27 -6.95
N ASN A 63 3.64 6.88 -5.76
CA ASN A 63 3.10 7.31 -4.48
C ASN A 63 1.56 7.17 -4.34
N LYS A 64 0.99 6.11 -4.93
CA LYS A 64 -0.47 5.86 -4.84
C LYS A 64 -0.83 5.33 -3.45
N PRO A 65 -1.97 5.70 -2.84
CA PRO A 65 -2.35 5.23 -1.51
C PRO A 65 -2.94 3.82 -1.58
N ILE A 66 -2.14 2.84 -2.01
CA ILE A 66 -2.48 1.41 -2.06
C ILE A 66 -1.39 0.65 -1.31
N THR A 67 -1.78 -0.14 -0.32
CA THR A 67 -0.83 -0.92 0.48
C THR A 67 -0.42 -2.20 -0.25
N MET A 68 0.73 -2.75 0.13
CA MET A 68 1.19 -4.05 -0.40
C MET A 68 0.17 -5.15 -0.15
N ARG A 69 -0.51 -5.10 1.01
CA ARG A 69 -1.54 -6.06 1.36
C ARG A 69 -2.72 -5.96 0.41
N GLU A 70 -3.21 -4.76 0.10
CA GLU A 70 -4.32 -4.57 -0.85
C GLU A 70 -3.98 -5.14 -2.23
N VAL A 71 -2.76 -4.92 -2.73
CA VAL A 71 -2.32 -5.50 -4.01
C VAL A 71 -2.20 -7.02 -3.94
N ALA A 72 -1.59 -7.54 -2.88
CA ALA A 72 -1.40 -8.98 -2.63
C ALA A 72 -2.75 -9.72 -2.54
N ASP A 73 -3.69 -9.18 -1.77
CA ASP A 73 -5.03 -9.74 -1.57
C ASP A 73 -5.82 -9.69 -2.89
N CYS A 74 -5.72 -8.60 -3.66
CA CYS A 74 -6.37 -8.46 -4.98
C CYS A 74 -5.87 -9.50 -6.00
N CYS A 75 -4.57 -9.78 -6.04
CA CYS A 75 -3.95 -10.63 -7.06
C CYS A 75 -3.78 -12.09 -6.59
N GLY A 76 -4.30 -12.46 -5.41
CA GLY A 76 -4.18 -13.81 -4.86
C GLY A 76 -2.74 -14.25 -4.55
N THR A 77 -1.80 -13.31 -4.40
CA THR A 77 -0.38 -13.62 -4.18
C THR A 77 -0.01 -13.32 -2.72
N PRO A 78 0.62 -14.25 -1.98
CA PRO A 78 1.00 -13.99 -0.60
C PRO A 78 1.93 -12.77 -0.46
N LYS A 79 1.64 -11.89 0.49
CA LYS A 79 2.46 -10.68 0.78
C LYS A 79 3.95 -10.98 0.94
N THR A 80 4.30 -12.09 1.58
CA THR A 80 5.69 -12.51 1.79
C THR A 80 6.42 -12.82 0.48
N VAL A 81 5.70 -13.26 -0.56
CA VAL A 81 6.25 -13.46 -1.90
C VAL A 81 6.52 -12.10 -2.56
N VAL A 82 5.57 -11.18 -2.47
CA VAL A 82 5.72 -9.81 -2.99
C VAL A 82 6.95 -9.12 -2.36
N GLU A 83 7.11 -9.22 -1.05
CA GLU A 83 8.29 -8.70 -0.34
C GLU A 83 9.61 -9.30 -0.85
N LYS A 84 9.67 -10.64 -1.01
CA LYS A 84 10.87 -11.34 -1.49
C LYS A 84 11.25 -10.97 -2.92
N ILE A 85 10.28 -10.80 -3.82
CA ILE A 85 10.52 -10.41 -5.21
C ILE A 85 10.92 -8.94 -5.27
N MET A 86 10.21 -8.08 -4.55
CA MET A 86 10.48 -6.65 -4.50
C MET A 86 11.90 -6.35 -4.01
N ASN A 87 12.37 -7.04 -2.96
CA ASN A 87 13.73 -6.88 -2.45
C ASN A 87 14.80 -7.23 -3.49
N LYS A 88 14.50 -8.13 -4.43
CA LYS A 88 15.42 -8.51 -5.53
C LYS A 88 15.41 -7.53 -6.69
N LEU A 89 14.32 -6.77 -6.87
CA LEU A 89 14.26 -5.65 -7.80
C LEU A 89 15.05 -4.43 -7.32
N GLY A 90 15.53 -4.44 -6.07
CA GLY A 90 16.32 -3.38 -5.48
C GLY A 90 15.52 -2.43 -4.59
N PRO A 91 16.14 -1.32 -4.14
CA PRO A 91 15.48 -0.35 -3.27
C PRO A 91 14.43 0.46 -4.05
N HIS A 92 13.30 0.71 -3.39
CA HIS A 92 12.21 1.53 -3.93
C HIS A 92 11.79 2.55 -2.87
N PRO A 93 11.35 3.76 -3.28
CA PRO A 93 10.93 4.78 -2.33
C PRO A 93 9.78 4.27 -1.45
N LYS A 94 9.82 4.64 -0.17
CA LYS A 94 8.67 4.46 0.71
C LYS A 94 7.58 5.43 0.26
N GLN A 95 6.33 4.97 0.26
CA GLN A 95 5.17 5.85 0.01
C GLN A 95 5.08 6.92 1.10
N ASP A 96 4.63 8.10 0.74
CA ASP A 96 4.36 9.19 1.67
C ASP A 96 3.15 8.82 2.55
N PRO A 97 3.26 8.87 3.89
CA PRO A 97 2.11 8.72 4.78
C PRO A 97 0.93 9.65 4.43
N HIS A 98 1.19 10.84 3.89
CA HIS A 98 0.16 11.84 3.58
C HIS A 98 -0.91 11.31 2.63
N VAL A 99 -0.53 10.53 1.61
CA VAL A 99 -1.50 10.02 0.63
C VAL A 99 -2.50 9.06 1.29
N PHE A 100 -2.06 8.32 2.31
CA PHE A 100 -2.90 7.45 3.10
C PHE A 100 -3.78 8.22 4.10
N VAL A 101 -3.28 9.35 4.63
CA VAL A 101 -4.08 10.26 5.47
C VAL A 101 -5.24 10.81 4.65
N GLN A 102 -4.97 11.41 3.48
CA GLN A 102 -6.00 11.95 2.58
C GLN A 102 -7.05 10.89 2.23
N ARG A 103 -6.60 9.66 1.91
CA ARG A 103 -7.51 8.53 1.67
C ARG A 103 -8.39 8.22 2.88
N GLY A 104 -7.82 8.19 4.07
CA GLY A 104 -8.53 7.93 5.32
C GLY A 104 -9.61 8.97 5.61
N PHE A 105 -9.26 10.26 5.54
CA PHE A 105 -10.20 11.36 5.75
C PHE A 105 -11.34 11.32 4.74
N LYS A 106 -11.01 11.17 3.45
CA LYS A 106 -12.01 11.06 2.37
C LYS A 106 -12.98 9.90 2.59
N ARG A 107 -12.47 8.71 2.91
CA ARG A 107 -13.32 7.50 3.11
C ARG A 107 -14.16 7.56 4.39
N LEU A 108 -13.70 8.28 5.42
CA LEU A 108 -14.42 8.44 6.68
C LEU A 108 -15.29 9.71 6.74
N ASN A 109 -15.33 10.49 5.66
CA ASN A 109 -16.02 11.78 5.59
C ASN A 109 -15.64 12.73 6.76
N LEU A 110 -14.35 12.78 7.08
CA LEU A 110 -13.82 13.65 8.14
C LEU A 110 -13.44 15.01 7.55
N PRO A 111 -13.64 16.11 8.30
CA PRO A 111 -13.19 17.43 7.87
C PRO A 111 -11.65 17.46 7.80
N ASP A 112 -11.11 17.95 6.68
CA ASP A 112 -9.69 17.91 6.39
C ASP A 112 -8.93 18.89 7.29
N ASN A 113 -8.40 18.41 8.41
CA ASN A 113 -7.69 19.22 9.41
C ASN A 113 -6.19 18.90 9.44
N THR A 114 -5.56 18.90 8.26
CA THR A 114 -4.12 18.78 8.00
C THR A 114 -3.27 18.18 9.15
N THR A 115 -3.25 16.86 9.26
CA THR A 115 -2.47 16.12 10.27
C THR A 115 -1.26 15.40 9.72
N TYR A 116 -0.76 15.87 8.56
CA TYR A 116 0.51 15.44 7.99
C TYR A 116 1.67 15.47 9.00
N GLN A 117 1.70 16.51 9.85
CA GLN A 117 2.72 16.62 10.89
C GLN A 117 2.59 15.55 11.98
N LEU A 118 1.38 15.03 12.23
CA LEU A 118 1.19 13.94 13.18
C LEU A 118 1.69 12.62 12.61
N SER A 119 1.46 12.33 11.32
CA SER A 119 1.98 11.09 10.71
C SER A 119 3.51 11.03 10.80
N LYS A 120 4.20 12.17 10.65
CA LYS A 120 5.66 12.27 10.78
C LYS A 120 6.20 11.96 12.17
N ARG A 121 5.37 11.91 13.22
CA ARG A 121 5.80 11.58 14.59
C ARG A 121 6.03 10.08 14.79
N TYR A 122 5.54 9.23 13.89
CA TYR A 122 5.54 7.78 14.00
C TYR A 122 6.51 7.12 13.01
N THR A 123 7.72 7.66 12.87
CA THR A 123 8.70 7.23 11.85
C THR A 123 9.14 5.77 11.96
N ASP A 124 8.94 5.16 13.13
CA ASP A 124 9.16 3.74 13.43
C ASP A 124 8.18 2.82 12.69
N LEU A 125 7.03 3.32 12.25
CA LEU A 125 5.98 2.54 11.61
C LEU A 125 6.05 2.62 10.08
N GLY A 126 5.40 1.66 9.40
CA GLY A 126 5.17 1.75 7.96
C GLY A 126 4.22 2.91 7.58
N PRO A 127 4.32 3.50 6.38
CA PRO A 127 3.59 4.72 6.01
C PRO A 127 2.06 4.66 6.22
N ALA A 128 1.43 3.54 5.85
CA ALA A 128 0.00 3.36 6.05
C ALA A 128 -0.40 3.31 7.53
N MET A 129 0.45 2.71 8.38
CA MET A 129 0.22 2.67 9.83
C MET A 129 0.41 4.05 10.45
N GLN A 130 1.43 4.80 10.03
CA GLN A 130 1.62 6.22 10.44
C GLN A 130 0.36 7.04 10.16
N ALA A 131 -0.19 6.89 8.94
CA ALA A 131 -1.41 7.54 8.54
C ALA A 131 -2.63 7.09 9.37
N ALA A 132 -2.79 5.79 9.62
CA ALA A 132 -3.90 5.27 10.39
C ALA A 132 -3.92 5.82 11.83
N ILE A 133 -2.76 5.89 12.49
CA ILE A 133 -2.63 6.47 13.82
C ILE A 133 -2.90 7.98 13.79
N ALA A 134 -2.37 8.70 12.80
CA ALA A 134 -2.65 10.12 12.64
C ALA A 134 -4.14 10.40 12.44
N VAL A 135 -4.82 9.67 11.56
CA VAL A 135 -6.27 9.79 11.31
C VAL A 135 -7.06 9.52 12.59
N LEU A 136 -6.76 8.44 13.31
CA LEU A 136 -7.43 8.10 14.56
C LEU A 136 -7.30 9.21 15.61
N LEU A 137 -6.09 9.75 15.79
CA LEU A 137 -5.84 10.84 16.74
C LEU A 137 -6.54 12.13 16.36
N SER A 138 -6.52 12.46 15.08
CA SER A 138 -7.15 13.68 14.55
C SER A 138 -8.65 13.65 14.76
N ALA A 139 -9.28 12.52 14.43
CA ALA A 139 -10.71 12.32 14.63
C ALA A 139 -11.08 12.40 16.11
N ARG A 140 -10.31 11.78 17.00
CA ARG A 140 -10.51 11.88 18.46
C ARG A 140 -10.42 13.31 18.97
N ARG A 141 -9.42 14.09 18.53
CA ARG A 141 -9.25 15.50 18.91
C ARG A 141 -10.39 16.39 18.43
N ALA A 142 -10.95 16.09 17.27
CA ALA A 142 -12.10 16.78 16.71
C ALA A 142 -13.45 16.26 17.25
N ASN A 143 -13.45 15.43 18.30
CA ASN A 143 -14.63 14.80 18.89
C ASN A 143 -15.48 13.97 17.89
N HIS A 144 -14.88 13.51 16.80
CA HIS A 144 -15.52 12.59 15.87
C HIS A 144 -15.39 11.15 16.39
N GLN A 145 -16.52 10.46 16.50
CA GLN A 145 -16.54 9.06 16.91
C GLN A 145 -16.09 8.15 15.77
N VAL A 146 -14.80 7.78 15.78
CA VAL A 146 -14.26 6.76 14.88
C VAL A 146 -13.73 5.58 15.69
N ASN A 147 -13.95 4.37 15.17
CA ASN A 147 -13.42 3.14 15.75
C ASN A 147 -12.23 2.61 14.94
N ILE A 148 -11.42 1.75 15.58
CA ILE A 148 -10.22 1.18 14.95
C ILE A 148 -10.56 0.42 13.65
N PRO A 149 -11.58 -0.46 13.59
CA PRO A 149 -11.97 -1.13 12.34
C PRO A 149 -12.25 -0.17 11.18
N SER A 150 -13.01 0.90 11.41
CA SER A 150 -13.33 1.91 10.39
C SER A 150 -12.07 2.59 9.87
N VAL A 151 -11.18 3.05 10.75
CA VAL A 151 -9.92 3.69 10.34
C VAL A 151 -9.00 2.69 9.61
N SER A 152 -8.92 1.47 10.13
CA SER A 152 -8.12 0.40 9.54
C SER A 152 -8.55 0.06 8.12
N GLY A 153 -9.87 -0.06 7.88
CA GLY A 153 -10.42 -0.31 6.55
C GLY A 153 -10.25 0.89 5.62
N ALA A 154 -10.44 2.11 6.13
CA ALA A 154 -10.25 3.32 5.34
C ALA A 154 -8.79 3.47 4.86
N VAL A 155 -7.82 3.17 5.74
CA VAL A 155 -6.38 3.33 5.48
C VAL A 155 -5.69 2.06 4.99
N GLY A 156 -6.37 0.91 4.93
CA GLY A 156 -5.81 -0.35 4.39
C GLY A 156 -4.77 -1.02 5.30
N VAL A 157 -4.90 -0.87 6.61
CA VAL A 157 -4.02 -1.52 7.61
C VAL A 157 -4.75 -2.73 8.22
N GLN A 158 -4.00 -3.66 8.83
CA GLN A 158 -4.62 -4.75 9.59
C GLN A 158 -5.20 -4.24 10.92
N PRO A 159 -6.50 -4.51 11.22
CA PRO A 159 -7.13 -4.01 12.45
C PRO A 159 -6.43 -4.49 13.72
N ASP A 160 -5.98 -5.74 13.76
CA ASP A 160 -5.31 -6.30 14.93
C ASP A 160 -3.92 -5.70 15.16
N ALA A 161 -3.17 -5.44 14.09
CA ALA A 161 -1.89 -4.76 14.19
C ALA A 161 -2.08 -3.33 14.72
N MET A 162 -3.07 -2.61 14.18
CA MET A 162 -3.44 -1.27 14.64
C MET A 162 -3.86 -1.29 16.12
N ARG A 163 -4.73 -2.22 16.51
CA ARG A 163 -5.19 -2.38 17.90
C ARG A 163 -4.04 -2.68 18.86
N ARG A 164 -3.18 -3.64 18.52
CA ARG A 164 -2.00 -3.98 19.33
C ARG A 164 -1.13 -2.76 19.60
N TYR A 165 -0.87 -1.95 18.58
CA TYR A 165 -0.08 -0.73 18.71
C TYR A 165 -0.76 0.34 19.58
N VAL A 166 -2.06 0.57 19.38
CA VAL A 166 -2.81 1.53 20.20
C VAL A 166 -2.83 1.10 21.68
N THR A 167 -2.99 -0.20 21.94
CA THR A 167 -2.97 -0.74 23.30
C THR A 167 -1.58 -0.64 23.93
N SER A 168 -0.52 -1.01 23.21
CA SER A 168 0.86 -0.96 23.74
C SER A 168 1.33 0.47 24.04
N THR A 169 0.76 1.47 23.37
CA THR A 169 1.02 2.89 23.60
C THR A 169 0.10 3.51 24.66
N GLY A 170 -0.61 2.71 25.46
CA GLY A 170 -1.49 3.20 26.52
C GLY A 170 -2.70 3.96 25.99
N GLY A 171 -3.21 3.60 24.81
CA GLY A 171 -4.35 4.24 24.15
C GLY A 171 -3.99 5.47 23.32
N LEU A 172 -2.71 5.62 22.96
CA LEU A 172 -2.16 6.83 22.35
C LEU A 172 -2.35 8.06 23.25
N LYS A 173 -2.32 7.90 24.58
CA LYS A 173 -2.21 9.03 25.51
C LYS A 173 -1.01 9.85 25.05
N GLU A 174 -1.25 11.12 24.75
CA GLU A 174 -0.25 12.00 24.15
C GLU A 174 1.08 11.77 24.85
N ARG A 175 2.10 11.32 24.11
CA ARG A 175 3.47 11.46 24.60
C ARG A 175 3.64 12.96 24.78
N LYS A 176 3.52 13.42 26.03
CA LYS A 176 3.98 14.75 26.43
C LYS A 176 5.43 14.80 25.98
N ILE A 177 5.71 15.71 25.06
CA ILE A 177 7.07 16.20 24.84
C ILE A 177 7.41 17.02 26.07
#